data_AF-A0A1T4WV60-F1
#
_entry.id   AF-A0A1T4WV60-F1
#
_cell.length_a   1.000
_cell.length_b   1.000
_cell.length_c   1.000
_cell.angle_alpha   90.00
_cell.angle_beta   90.00
_cell.angle_gamma   90.00
#
_symmetry.space_group_name_H-M   'P 1'
#
loop_
_entity.id
_entity.type
_entity.pdbx_description
1 polymer ?
#
loop_
_entity_poly.entity_id
_entity_poly.type
_entity_poly.pdbx_seq_one_letter_code
_entity_poly.pdbx_strand_id
1 'polypeptide(L)'
;MNRNAFFTALRGKLFKGFTQEQTRRIEAILDEVKAADYHHPYGVAYLLATAHHESDKFRSYREYGDADYFKKMYDIEGSRPKKARELGNLTPGDGAKFAGGGPSQLTGRKNYQKQGNKLGLDLLNNPELAARDDIAARILVRGMIDGDFTGKKLSHYFTAETYDFWGARRMINGTDKAALIAGYAEHYLQALIAASEPIKTLAAAIKPDDTSYA
;
A
#
# COMPACT_ATOMS: atom_id res chain seq x y z
N MET A 1 -12.74 -7.28 -10.86
CA MET A 1 -12.64 -5.91 -11.40
C MET A 1 -11.87 -5.90 -12.71
N ASN A 2 -12.19 -4.98 -13.62
CA ASN A 2 -11.46 -4.74 -14.86
C ASN A 2 -10.19 -3.90 -14.59
N ARG A 3 -9.02 -4.53 -14.61
CA ARG A 3 -7.72 -3.87 -14.38
C ARG A 3 -7.42 -2.77 -15.42
N ASN A 4 -7.80 -2.97 -16.69
CA ASN A 4 -7.55 -1.98 -17.74
C ASN A 4 -8.37 -0.70 -17.52
N ALA A 5 -9.64 -0.83 -17.14
CA ALA A 5 -10.48 0.32 -16.79
C ALA A 5 -9.93 1.07 -15.57
N PHE A 6 -9.50 0.32 -14.54
CA PHE A 6 -8.86 0.89 -13.35
C PHE A 6 -7.64 1.75 -13.69
N PHE A 7 -6.66 1.18 -14.40
CA PHE A 7 -5.44 1.93 -14.75
C PHE A 7 -5.72 3.08 -15.71
N THR A 8 -6.68 2.94 -16.62
CA THR A 8 -7.08 4.01 -17.54
C THR A 8 -7.65 5.20 -16.78
N ALA A 9 -8.51 4.97 -15.78
CA ALA A 9 -9.10 6.04 -14.97
C ALA A 9 -8.06 6.83 -14.15
N LEU A 10 -6.92 6.20 -13.81
CA LEU A 10 -5.84 6.85 -13.06
C LEU A 10 -4.87 7.67 -13.92
N ARG A 11 -4.81 7.41 -15.24
CA ARG A 11 -3.96 8.17 -16.17
C ARG A 11 -4.43 9.62 -16.28
N GLY A 12 -3.48 10.55 -16.30
CA GLY A 12 -3.75 11.99 -16.35
C GLY A 12 -4.27 12.59 -15.03
N LYS A 13 -4.56 11.77 -14.01
CA LYS A 13 -4.98 12.22 -12.67
C LYS A 13 -3.84 12.09 -11.67
N LEU A 14 -3.46 10.85 -11.38
CA LEU A 14 -2.38 10.53 -10.43
C LEU A 14 -1.07 10.17 -11.13
N PHE A 15 -1.17 9.63 -12.36
CA PHE A 15 -0.04 9.12 -13.13
C PHE A 15 -0.06 9.70 -14.54
N LYS A 16 1.09 10.17 -15.04
CA LYS A 16 1.24 10.50 -16.47
C LYS A 16 1.26 9.23 -17.34
N GLY A 17 1.85 8.17 -16.80
CA GLY A 17 1.94 6.83 -17.33
C GLY A 17 2.42 5.91 -16.21
N PHE A 18 2.39 4.60 -16.46
CA PHE A 18 2.80 3.60 -15.48
C PHE A 18 4.06 2.90 -15.96
N THR A 19 5.04 2.75 -15.09
CA THR A 19 6.12 1.77 -15.30
C THR A 19 5.60 0.37 -15.00
N GLN A 20 6.29 -0.66 -15.51
CA GLN A 20 5.94 -2.05 -15.20
C GLN A 20 5.97 -2.31 -13.68
N GLU A 21 6.92 -1.71 -12.97
CA GLU A 21 7.05 -1.83 -11.51
C GLU A 21 5.85 -1.22 -10.77
N GLN A 22 5.40 -0.02 -11.16
CA GLN A 22 4.22 0.60 -10.57
C GLN A 22 2.97 -0.26 -10.81
N THR A 23 2.79 -0.79 -12.01
CA THR A 23 1.69 -1.71 -12.32
C THR A 23 1.72 -2.94 -11.44
N ARG A 24 2.85 -3.67 -11.39
CA ARG A 24 3.00 -4.89 -10.57
C ARG A 24 2.71 -4.65 -9.09
N ARG A 25 3.18 -3.53 -8.53
CA ARG A 25 2.97 -3.16 -7.12
C ARG A 25 1.52 -2.83 -6.78
N ILE A 26 0.85 -2.08 -7.65
CA ILE A 26 -0.56 -1.76 -7.49
C ILE A 26 -1.41 -3.03 -7.61
N GLU A 27 -1.09 -3.90 -8.57
CA GLU A 27 -1.75 -5.19 -8.74
C GLU A 27 -1.54 -6.10 -7.52
N ALA A 28 -0.33 -6.20 -6.99
CA ALA A 28 -0.04 -6.98 -5.79
C ALA A 28 -0.90 -6.57 -4.58
N ILE A 29 -1.09 -5.26 -4.37
CA ILE A 29 -1.97 -4.74 -3.31
C ILE A 29 -3.42 -5.16 -3.56
N LEU A 30 -3.90 -5.00 -4.79
CA LEU A 30 -5.29 -5.34 -5.11
C LEU A 30 -5.56 -6.85 -5.08
N ASP A 31 -4.58 -7.66 -5.44
CA ASP A 31 -4.66 -9.11 -5.35
C ASP A 31 -4.64 -9.55 -3.88
N GLU A 32 -3.84 -8.92 -3.03
CA GLU A 32 -3.86 -9.18 -1.59
C GLU A 32 -5.17 -8.72 -0.93
N VAL A 33 -5.73 -7.57 -1.33
CA VAL A 33 -7.07 -7.14 -0.88
C VAL A 33 -8.10 -8.23 -1.14
N LYS A 34 -8.06 -8.84 -2.34
CA LYS A 34 -8.92 -9.98 -2.69
C LYS A 34 -8.60 -11.21 -1.84
N ALA A 35 -7.33 -11.55 -1.66
CA ALA A 35 -6.90 -12.70 -0.88
C ALA A 35 -7.22 -12.58 0.62
N ALA A 36 -7.27 -11.36 1.15
CA ALA A 36 -7.68 -11.03 2.50
C ALA A 36 -9.20 -10.89 2.67
N ASP A 37 -9.98 -11.16 1.62
CA ASP A 37 -11.45 -11.06 1.60
C ASP A 37 -11.98 -9.68 2.05
N TYR A 38 -11.25 -8.62 1.72
CA TYR A 38 -11.61 -7.25 2.11
C TYR A 38 -12.35 -6.52 0.97
N HIS A 39 -13.62 -6.15 1.21
CA HIS A 39 -14.51 -5.65 0.15
C HIS A 39 -14.88 -4.17 0.21
N HIS A 40 -14.50 -3.45 1.28
CA HIS A 40 -14.97 -2.07 1.46
C HIS A 40 -14.26 -1.10 0.48
N PRO A 41 -14.96 -0.52 -0.53
CA PRO A 41 -14.30 0.18 -1.62
C PRO A 41 -13.52 1.42 -1.17
N TYR A 42 -14.07 2.18 -0.22
CA TYR A 42 -13.37 3.31 0.41
C TYR A 42 -12.07 2.86 1.10
N GLY A 43 -12.08 1.76 1.85
CA GLY A 43 -10.87 1.26 2.48
C GLY A 43 -9.80 0.81 1.47
N VAL A 44 -10.21 0.18 0.37
CA VAL A 44 -9.30 -0.20 -0.73
C VAL A 44 -8.69 1.04 -1.39
N ALA A 45 -9.52 2.06 -1.65
CA ALA A 45 -9.05 3.33 -2.20
C ALA A 45 -8.02 4.00 -1.26
N TYR A 46 -8.28 3.97 0.04
CA TYR A 46 -7.38 4.55 1.04
C TYR A 46 -6.07 3.76 1.20
N LEU A 47 -6.11 2.43 1.13
CA LEU A 47 -4.92 1.56 1.09
C LEU A 47 -3.98 1.97 -0.05
N LEU A 48 -4.53 2.11 -1.26
CA LEU A 48 -3.78 2.53 -2.44
C LEU A 48 -3.26 3.96 -2.32
N ALA A 49 -4.06 4.88 -1.78
CA ALA A 49 -3.65 6.26 -1.55
C ALA A 49 -2.50 6.37 -0.56
N THR A 50 -2.55 5.58 0.52
CA THR A 50 -1.48 5.47 1.50
C THR A 50 -0.21 4.94 0.83
N ALA A 51 -0.30 3.80 0.14
CA ALA A 51 0.85 3.23 -0.54
C ALA A 51 1.44 4.20 -1.58
N HIS A 52 0.60 4.89 -2.34
CA HIS A 52 1.01 5.92 -3.29
C HIS A 52 1.87 6.99 -2.63
N HIS A 53 1.41 7.51 -1.48
CA HIS A 53 2.11 8.59 -0.79
C HIS A 53 3.44 8.13 -0.18
N GLU A 54 3.44 6.98 0.50
CA GLU A 54 4.60 6.50 1.27
C GLU A 54 5.73 5.90 0.42
N SER A 55 5.47 5.58 -0.85
CA SER A 55 6.42 4.87 -1.73
C SER A 55 6.87 5.66 -2.96
N ASP A 56 6.77 6.99 -2.94
CA ASP A 56 6.95 7.86 -4.11
C ASP A 56 6.18 7.33 -5.33
N LYS A 57 4.86 7.16 -5.18
CA LYS A 57 3.99 6.63 -6.24
C LYS A 57 4.41 5.23 -6.69
N PHE A 58 4.66 4.33 -5.75
CA PHE A 58 5.05 2.93 -5.99
C PHE A 58 6.42 2.79 -6.67
N ARG A 59 7.32 3.77 -6.55
CA ARG A 59 8.67 3.70 -7.11
C ARG A 59 9.70 3.15 -6.13
N SER A 60 9.49 3.33 -4.82
CA SER A 60 10.45 2.85 -3.82
C SER A 60 9.79 2.08 -2.69
N TYR A 61 10.24 0.84 -2.50
CA TYR A 61 9.91 -0.02 -1.36
C TYR A 61 11.12 -0.20 -0.41
N ARG A 62 12.18 0.57 -0.59
CA ARG A 62 13.31 0.61 0.34
C ARG A 62 13.53 2.04 0.80
N GLU A 63 13.76 2.22 2.10
CA GLU A 63 14.20 3.50 2.63
C GLU A 63 15.51 3.92 1.93
N TYR A 64 15.58 5.19 1.55
CA TYR A 64 16.80 5.75 0.98
C TYR A 64 17.81 6.03 2.09
N GLY A 65 19.00 5.45 1.96
CA GLY A 65 20.08 5.64 2.92
C GLY A 65 21.22 4.66 2.68
N ASP A 66 22.41 5.03 3.14
CA ASP A 66 23.56 4.14 3.22
C ASP A 66 23.66 3.48 4.60
N ALA A 67 24.63 2.59 4.77
CA ALA A 67 24.85 1.89 6.04
C ALA A 67 25.13 2.85 7.20
N ASP A 68 25.82 3.97 6.95
CA ASP A 68 26.15 4.97 7.96
C ASP A 68 24.92 5.75 8.42
N TYR A 69 24.04 6.11 7.49
CA TYR A 69 22.75 6.72 7.78
C TYR A 69 21.91 5.79 8.65
N PHE A 70 21.75 4.54 8.26
CA PHE A 70 20.96 3.58 9.05
C PHE A 70 21.59 3.27 10.40
N LYS A 71 22.93 3.23 10.48
CA LYS A 71 23.64 3.14 11.76
C LYS A 71 23.27 4.30 12.66
N LYS A 72 23.42 5.54 12.20
CA LYS A 72 23.12 6.75 12.98
C LYS A 72 21.66 6.79 13.45
N MET A 73 20.72 6.37 12.60
CA MET A 73 19.29 6.55 12.84
C MET A 73 18.64 5.44 13.66
N TYR A 74 19.04 4.18 13.45
CA TYR A 74 18.27 3.03 13.95
C TYR A 74 19.10 1.99 14.70
N ASP A 75 20.41 2.15 14.77
CA ASP A 75 21.29 1.20 15.45
C ASP A 75 21.52 1.56 16.92
N ILE A 76 21.80 0.54 17.74
CA ILE A 76 22.02 0.72 19.18
C ILE A 76 23.31 1.49 19.48
N GLU A 77 24.30 1.38 18.59
CA GLU A 77 25.53 2.19 18.61
C GLU A 77 25.39 3.51 17.85
N GLY A 78 24.20 3.78 17.32
CA GLY A 78 23.90 4.98 16.54
C GLY A 78 23.74 6.23 17.38
N SER A 79 23.36 7.31 16.71
CA SER A 79 23.07 8.60 17.33
C SER A 79 21.72 8.62 18.07
N ARG A 80 20.90 7.56 17.92
CA ARG A 80 19.53 7.49 18.49
C ARG A 80 19.26 6.17 19.23
N PRO A 81 20.04 5.82 20.27
CA PRO A 81 19.92 4.52 20.96
C PRO A 81 18.54 4.28 21.60
N LYS A 82 17.85 5.33 22.06
CA LYS A 82 16.46 5.21 22.53
C LYS A 82 15.53 4.69 21.43
N LYS A 83 15.67 5.22 20.21
CA LYS A 83 14.88 4.79 19.05
C LYS A 83 15.22 3.36 18.66
N ALA A 84 16.50 2.99 18.67
CA ALA A 84 16.93 1.62 18.41
C ALA A 84 16.28 0.62 19.40
N ARG A 85 16.22 0.96 20.70
CA ARG A 85 15.51 0.15 21.71
C ARG A 85 14.02 0.03 21.44
N GLU A 86 13.34 1.12 21.06
CA GLU A 86 11.92 1.08 20.68
C GLU A 86 11.66 0.15 19.48
N LEU A 87 12.58 0.15 18.51
CA LEU A 87 12.56 -0.69 17.30
C LEU A 87 12.97 -2.14 17.56
N GLY A 88 13.51 -2.45 18.74
CA GLY A 88 14.10 -3.75 19.07
C GLY A 88 15.44 -4.02 18.38
N ASN A 89 16.06 -3.00 17.80
CA ASN A 89 17.39 -3.08 17.19
C ASN A 89 18.44 -3.04 18.30
N LEU A 90 18.70 -4.19 18.91
CA LEU A 90 19.57 -4.31 20.09
C LEU A 90 20.94 -4.91 19.76
N THR A 91 21.16 -5.32 18.51
CA THR A 91 22.45 -5.82 18.03
C THR A 91 23.08 -4.80 17.06
N PRO A 92 24.38 -4.49 17.18
CA PRO A 92 25.06 -3.68 16.17
C PRO A 92 24.88 -4.25 14.76
N GLY A 93 24.51 -3.40 13.80
CA GLY A 93 24.13 -3.76 12.44
C GLY A 93 22.62 -3.90 12.22
N ASP A 94 21.81 -3.97 13.28
CA ASP A 94 20.35 -4.06 13.17
C ASP A 94 19.75 -2.83 12.48
N GLY A 95 20.36 -1.66 12.63
CA GLY A 95 19.86 -0.43 12.03
C GLY A 95 19.75 -0.53 10.51
N ALA A 96 20.82 -1.01 9.86
CA ALA A 96 20.84 -1.22 8.41
C ALA A 96 20.07 -2.47 7.99
N LYS A 97 20.15 -3.55 8.78
CA LYS A 97 19.47 -4.82 8.47
C LYS A 97 17.94 -4.70 8.48
N PHE A 98 17.38 -3.89 9.38
CA PHE A 98 15.93 -3.71 9.54
C PHE A 98 15.49 -2.27 9.23
N ALA A 99 16.10 -1.67 8.21
CA ALA A 99 15.67 -0.38 7.65
C ALA A 99 14.27 -0.46 7.02
N GLY A 100 13.68 0.70 6.67
CA GLY A 100 12.32 0.77 6.11
C GLY A 100 12.12 -0.09 4.86
N GLY A 101 11.16 -1.02 4.95
CA GLY A 101 10.75 -1.92 3.86
C GLY A 101 9.29 -1.77 3.47
N GLY A 102 9.01 -1.81 2.16
CA GLY A 102 7.67 -1.75 1.60
C GLY A 102 7.00 -0.37 1.70
N PRO A 103 5.75 -0.25 1.23
CA PRO A 103 5.00 1.00 1.25
C PRO A 103 4.53 1.42 2.64
N SER A 104 4.62 0.55 3.65
CA SER A 104 4.34 0.92 5.05
C SER A 104 5.60 1.35 5.81
N GLN A 105 6.77 1.38 5.16
CA GLN A 105 8.08 1.64 5.78
C GLN A 105 8.27 0.82 7.06
N LEU A 106 8.15 -0.51 6.95
CA LEU A 106 8.36 -1.40 8.08
C LEU A 106 9.82 -1.27 8.56
N THR A 107 10.03 -0.73 9.75
CA THR A 107 11.37 -0.49 10.32
C THR A 107 11.49 -1.15 11.68
N GLY A 108 12.66 -1.75 11.96
CA GLY A 108 13.03 -2.30 13.26
C GLY A 108 12.78 -3.79 13.42
N ARG A 109 13.74 -4.50 14.02
CA ARG A 109 13.73 -5.94 14.27
C ARG A 109 12.42 -6.43 14.89
N LYS A 110 11.90 -5.71 15.88
CA LYS A 110 10.63 -6.06 16.56
C LYS A 110 9.47 -6.13 15.58
N ASN A 111 9.39 -5.18 14.65
CA ASN A 111 8.32 -5.10 13.66
C ASN A 111 8.47 -6.15 12.57
N TYR A 112 9.71 -6.41 12.12
CA TYR A 112 10.02 -7.51 11.20
C TYR A 112 9.64 -8.87 11.80
N GLN A 113 9.99 -9.13 13.06
CA GLN A 113 9.57 -10.35 13.77
C GLN A 113 8.04 -10.45 13.84
N LYS A 114 7.35 -9.38 14.25
CA LYS A 114 5.89 -9.36 14.37
C LYS A 114 5.20 -9.71 13.05
N GLN A 115 5.60 -9.05 11.95
CA GLN A 115 5.02 -9.31 10.63
C GLN A 115 5.44 -10.67 10.08
N GLY A 116 6.68 -11.09 10.31
CA GLY A 116 7.16 -12.41 9.92
C GLY A 116 6.34 -13.53 10.55
N ASN A 117 6.14 -13.48 11.87
CA ASN A 117 5.32 -14.44 12.59
C ASN A 117 3.87 -14.44 12.10
N LYS A 118 3.28 -13.26 11.86
CA LYS A 118 1.91 -13.11 11.35
C LYS A 118 1.73 -13.71 9.97
N LEU A 119 2.72 -13.53 9.09
CA LEU A 119 2.65 -13.95 7.69
C LEU A 119 3.21 -15.35 7.42
N GLY A 120 3.82 -15.98 8.43
CA GLY A 120 4.54 -17.25 8.29
C GLY A 120 5.82 -17.11 7.48
N LEU A 121 6.54 -15.99 7.62
CA LEU A 121 7.74 -15.65 6.86
C LEU A 121 8.93 -15.39 7.79
N ASP A 122 10.11 -15.87 7.42
CA ASP A 122 11.34 -15.57 8.15
C ASP A 122 11.96 -14.24 7.71
N LEU A 123 11.35 -13.14 8.17
CA LEU A 123 11.82 -11.78 7.90
C LEU A 123 13.05 -11.38 8.73
N LEU A 124 13.44 -12.17 9.73
CA LEU A 124 14.62 -11.86 10.54
C LEU A 124 15.92 -12.29 9.86
N ASN A 125 15.87 -13.41 9.15
CA ASN A 125 17.01 -13.88 8.36
C ASN A 125 16.96 -13.38 6.92
N ASN A 126 15.77 -13.02 6.40
CA ASN A 126 15.57 -12.54 5.03
C ASN A 126 14.83 -11.19 5.02
N PRO A 127 15.41 -10.10 5.58
CA PRO A 127 14.72 -8.82 5.73
C PRO A 127 14.36 -8.16 4.38
N GLU A 128 15.09 -8.45 3.31
CA GLU A 128 14.79 -7.95 1.97
C GLU A 128 13.43 -8.38 1.44
N LEU A 129 12.87 -9.48 1.97
CA LEU A 129 11.52 -9.95 1.67
C LEU A 129 10.46 -8.89 2.01
N ALA A 130 10.67 -8.04 3.02
CA ALA A 130 9.73 -6.97 3.37
C ALA A 130 9.53 -5.94 2.23
N ALA A 131 10.48 -5.84 1.30
CA ALA A 131 10.41 -4.99 0.12
C ALA A 131 9.99 -5.74 -1.16
N ARG A 132 9.75 -7.06 -1.10
CA ARG A 132 9.24 -7.85 -2.24
C ARG A 132 7.77 -7.51 -2.46
N ASP A 133 7.36 -7.24 -3.70
CA ASP A 133 6.08 -6.57 -3.98
C ASP A 133 4.85 -7.28 -3.37
N ASP A 134 4.79 -8.61 -3.42
CA ASP A 134 3.71 -9.42 -2.84
C ASP A 134 3.73 -9.43 -1.30
N ILE A 135 4.91 -9.51 -0.69
CA ILE A 135 5.05 -9.50 0.78
C ILE A 135 4.78 -8.10 1.33
N ALA A 136 5.27 -7.07 0.64
CA ALA A 136 5.02 -5.67 0.98
C ALA A 136 3.52 -5.34 0.92
N ALA A 137 2.81 -5.87 -0.09
CA ALA A 137 1.35 -5.80 -0.17
C ALA A 137 0.67 -6.50 1.01
N ARG A 138 1.10 -7.72 1.37
CA ARG A 138 0.59 -8.46 2.55
C ARG A 138 0.77 -7.69 3.85
N ILE A 139 1.96 -7.13 4.08
CA ILE A 139 2.27 -6.33 5.27
C ILE A 139 1.34 -5.10 5.34
N LEU A 140 1.21 -4.36 4.23
CA LEU A 140 0.36 -3.17 4.18
C LEU A 140 -1.12 -3.52 4.41
N VAL A 141 -1.68 -4.40 3.59
CA VAL A 141 -3.13 -4.69 3.58
C VAL A 141 -3.55 -5.30 4.91
N ARG A 142 -2.91 -6.38 5.34
CA ARG A 142 -3.26 -7.03 6.60
C ARG A 142 -2.91 -6.16 7.80
N GLY A 143 -1.83 -5.38 7.71
CA GLY A 143 -1.47 -4.44 8.76
C GLY A 143 -2.53 -3.37 8.98
N MET A 144 -3.12 -2.81 7.92
CA MET A 144 -4.20 -1.81 8.04
C MET A 144 -5.56 -2.44 8.41
N ILE A 145 -5.82 -3.69 8.03
CA ILE A 145 -7.01 -4.43 8.48
C ILE A 145 -6.96 -4.68 9.99
N ASP A 146 -5.80 -5.09 10.51
CA ASP A 146 -5.65 -5.51 11.91
C ASP A 146 -5.19 -4.39 12.85
N GLY A 147 -4.73 -3.26 12.29
CA GLY A 147 -4.24 -2.11 13.04
C GLY A 147 -2.83 -2.26 13.58
N ASP A 148 -1.95 -2.94 12.83
CA ASP A 148 -0.62 -3.32 13.31
C ASP A 148 0.36 -2.17 13.53
N PHE A 149 0.12 -1.02 12.89
CA PHE A 149 1.04 0.11 12.88
C PHE A 149 0.83 1.04 14.09
N THR A 150 -0.39 1.56 14.27
CA THR A 150 -0.73 2.51 15.35
C THR A 150 -1.85 2.02 16.27
N GLY A 151 -2.37 0.81 16.05
CA GLY A 151 -3.60 0.31 16.69
C GLY A 151 -4.89 0.79 16.02
N LYS A 152 -4.82 1.72 15.06
CA LYS A 152 -5.96 2.14 14.25
C LYS A 152 -6.07 1.25 13.01
N LYS A 153 -7.29 0.85 12.65
CA LYS A 153 -7.59 -0.08 11.55
C LYS A 153 -8.65 0.47 10.60
N LEU A 154 -8.74 -0.12 9.41
CA LEU A 154 -9.68 0.29 8.36
C LEU A 154 -11.13 0.37 8.85
N SER A 155 -11.60 -0.60 9.62
CA SER A 155 -12.97 -0.64 10.15
C SER A 155 -13.29 0.45 11.19
N HIS A 156 -12.31 1.22 11.67
CA HIS A 156 -12.57 2.42 12.48
C HIS A 156 -12.99 3.63 11.63
N TYR A 157 -12.69 3.64 10.33
CA TYR A 157 -12.90 4.80 9.45
C TYR A 157 -13.82 4.51 8.28
N PHE A 158 -14.01 3.23 7.95
CA PHE A 158 -14.77 2.78 6.79
C PHE A 158 -15.76 1.73 7.26
N THR A 159 -17.02 2.13 7.36
CA THR A 159 -18.16 1.28 7.72
C THR A 159 -19.26 1.44 6.68
N ALA A 160 -20.34 0.66 6.80
CA ALA A 160 -21.50 0.79 5.92
C ALA A 160 -22.14 2.20 5.93
N GLU A 161 -21.94 2.97 7.02
CA GLU A 161 -22.60 4.25 7.26
C GLU A 161 -21.65 5.45 7.15
N THR A 162 -20.34 5.22 7.22
CA THR A 162 -19.35 6.30 7.25
C THR A 162 -18.08 5.95 6.50
N TYR A 163 -17.49 6.97 5.86
CA TYR A 163 -16.13 6.94 5.39
C TYR A 163 -15.40 8.23 5.80
N ASP A 164 -14.17 8.09 6.30
CA ASP A 164 -13.34 9.23 6.70
C ASP A 164 -11.90 9.07 6.19
N PHE A 165 -11.66 9.48 4.95
CA PHE A 165 -10.31 9.47 4.36
C PHE A 165 -9.33 10.36 5.10
N TRP A 166 -9.79 11.47 5.66
CA TRP A 166 -8.90 12.40 6.35
C TRP A 166 -8.44 11.80 7.68
N GLY A 167 -9.37 11.31 8.49
CA GLY A 167 -9.09 10.72 9.79
C GLY A 167 -8.32 9.41 9.71
N ALA A 168 -8.53 8.64 8.63
CA ALA A 168 -7.82 7.40 8.32
C ALA A 168 -6.28 7.54 8.31
N ARG A 169 -5.75 8.77 8.15
CA ARG A 169 -4.30 9.03 8.23
C ARG A 169 -3.65 8.57 9.52
N ARG A 170 -4.43 8.48 10.59
CA ARG A 170 -3.97 8.02 11.91
C ARG A 170 -3.56 6.56 11.93
N MET A 171 -3.89 5.77 10.91
CA MET A 171 -3.38 4.40 10.75
C MET A 171 -1.87 4.35 10.49
N ILE A 172 -1.26 5.42 9.96
CA ILE A 172 0.16 5.42 9.58
C ILE A 172 0.93 6.51 10.32
N ASN A 173 0.60 7.78 10.12
CA ASN A 173 1.41 8.90 10.62
C ASN A 173 0.55 10.08 11.10
N GLY A 174 -0.36 9.82 12.05
CA GLY A 174 -1.18 10.85 12.67
C GLY A 174 -2.09 11.55 11.66
N THR A 175 -1.93 12.86 11.45
CA THR A 175 -2.72 13.64 10.48
C THR A 175 -1.85 14.33 9.43
N ASP A 176 -0.56 13.98 9.35
CA ASP A 176 0.33 14.60 8.37
C ASP A 176 -0.12 14.28 6.94
N LYS A 177 -0.18 15.32 6.09
CA LYS A 177 -0.68 15.26 4.70
C LYS A 177 -2.07 14.62 4.54
N ALA A 178 -2.90 14.56 5.58
CA ALA A 178 -4.20 13.89 5.55
C ALA A 178 -5.11 14.34 4.38
N ALA A 179 -5.21 15.66 4.15
CA ALA A 179 -6.02 16.20 3.04
C ALA A 179 -5.48 15.79 1.65
N LEU A 180 -4.16 15.75 1.48
CA LEU A 180 -3.53 15.34 0.21
C LEU A 180 -3.79 13.86 -0.08
N ILE A 181 -3.61 13.01 0.94
CA ILE A 181 -3.82 11.56 0.82
C ILE A 181 -5.31 11.25 0.62
N ALA A 182 -6.21 12.00 1.27
CA ALA A 182 -7.63 11.92 1.00
C ALA A 182 -7.95 12.24 -0.47
N GLY A 183 -7.33 13.27 -1.04
CA GLY A 183 -7.44 13.58 -2.47
C GLY A 183 -6.97 12.43 -3.38
N TYR A 184 -5.88 11.73 -3.02
CA TYR A 184 -5.48 10.52 -3.74
C TYR A 184 -6.51 9.40 -3.61
N ALA A 185 -7.07 9.20 -2.42
CA ALA A 185 -8.09 8.18 -2.16
C ALA A 185 -9.34 8.41 -3.02
N GLU A 186 -9.78 9.66 -3.19
CA GLU A 186 -10.89 9.97 -4.09
C GLU A 186 -10.61 9.52 -5.53
N HIS A 187 -9.42 9.79 -6.07
CA HIS A 187 -9.05 9.32 -7.42
C HIS A 187 -8.98 7.80 -7.53
N TYR A 188 -8.49 7.10 -6.50
CA TYR A 188 -8.50 5.65 -6.46
C TYR A 188 -9.91 5.07 -6.36
N LEU A 189 -10.80 5.70 -5.58
CA LEU A 189 -12.20 5.30 -5.47
C LEU A 189 -12.90 5.39 -6.83
N GLN A 190 -12.73 6.50 -7.55
CA GLN A 190 -13.28 6.66 -8.90
C GLN A 190 -12.75 5.60 -9.87
N ALA A 191 -11.46 5.24 -9.77
CA ALA A 191 -10.89 4.17 -10.59
C ALA A 191 -11.44 2.78 -10.23
N LEU A 192 -11.68 2.50 -8.95
CA LEU A 192 -12.33 1.26 -8.50
C LEU A 192 -13.76 1.15 -9.01
N ILE A 193 -14.53 2.25 -8.97
CA ILE A 193 -15.89 2.32 -9.53
C ILE A 193 -15.86 2.03 -11.03
N ALA A 194 -15.01 2.75 -11.79
CA ALA A 194 -14.87 2.53 -13.24
C ALA A 194 -14.47 1.09 -13.61
N ALA A 195 -13.77 0.41 -12.72
CA ALA A 195 -13.36 -0.98 -12.89
C ALA A 195 -14.40 -2.02 -12.45
N SER A 196 -15.44 -1.58 -11.73
CA SER A 196 -16.52 -2.42 -11.22
C SER A 196 -17.77 -2.34 -12.10
N GLU A 197 -17.95 -1.26 -12.85
CA GLU A 197 -18.97 -1.15 -13.90
C GLU A 197 -18.76 -2.22 -15.00
N PRO A 198 -19.80 -2.94 -15.43
CA PRO A 198 -19.69 -3.82 -16.58
C PRO A 198 -19.34 -3.00 -17.82
N ILE A 199 -18.31 -3.43 -18.54
CA ILE A 199 -17.90 -2.79 -19.78
C ILE A 199 -19.10 -2.79 -20.73
N LYS A 200 -19.53 -1.60 -21.19
CA LYS A 200 -20.32 -1.41 -22.42
C LYS A 200 -19.52 -1.89 -23.65
N THR A 201 -19.19 -3.17 -23.71
CA THR A 201 -18.68 -3.89 -24.89
C THR A 201 -19.62 -5.02 -25.30
N LEU A 202 -20.91 -4.92 -24.95
CA LEU A 202 -22.01 -5.50 -25.72
C LEU A 202 -22.53 -4.54 -26.81
N ALA A 203 -22.13 -3.26 -26.78
CA ALA A 203 -22.52 -2.28 -27.79
C ALA A 203 -21.71 -2.38 -29.12
N ALA A 204 -20.72 -3.27 -29.19
CA ALA A 204 -19.96 -3.55 -30.42
C ALA A 204 -20.29 -4.92 -31.04
N ALA A 205 -21.20 -5.70 -30.44
CA ALA A 205 -21.62 -7.02 -30.94
C ALA A 205 -23.01 -7.00 -31.62
N ILE A 206 -23.64 -5.84 -31.76
CA ILE A 206 -24.78 -5.65 -32.68
C ILE A 206 -24.27 -4.82 -33.85
N LYS A 207 -23.70 -5.49 -34.85
CA LYS A 207 -23.89 -5.03 -36.22
C LYS A 207 -25.30 -5.49 -36.61
N PRO A 208 -26.20 -4.62 -37.08
CA PRO A 208 -27.12 -5.05 -38.10
C PRO A 208 -26.30 -5.15 -39.38
N ASP A 209 -25.93 -6.38 -39.75
CA ASP A 209 -25.79 -6.71 -41.17
C ASP A 209 -27.13 -6.45 -41.85
N ASP A 210 -27.04 -5.92 -43.06
CA ASP A 210 -28.01 -5.96 -44.15
C ASP A 210 -29.48 -6.26 -43.79
N THR A 211 -30.31 -5.21 -43.83
CA THR A 211 -31.53 -5.32 -44.64
C THR A 211 -31.71 -4.05 -45.44
N SER A 212 -31.36 -4.17 -46.72
CA SER A 212 -31.92 -3.41 -47.83
C SER A 212 -33.43 -3.22 -47.68
N TYR A 213 -33.90 -1.99 -47.83
CA TYR A 213 -35.18 -1.74 -48.47
C TYR A 213 -34.98 -0.68 -49.54
N ALA A 214 -35.15 -1.15 -50.78
CA ALA A 214 -35.60 -0.35 -51.90
C ALA A 214 -37.01 0.19 -51.64
#